data_AF-A0A6I1W507-F1
#
_entry.id   AF-A0A6I1W507-F1
#
_cell.length_a   1.000
_cell.length_b   1.000
_cell.length_c   1.000
_cell.angle_alpha   90.00
_cell.angle_beta   90.00
_cell.angle_gamma   90.00
#
_symmetry.space_group_name_H-M   'P 1'
#
loop_
_entity.id
_entity.type
_entity.pdbx_description
1 polymer ?
#
loop_
_entity_poly.entity_id
_entity_poly.type
_entity_poly.pdbx_seq_one_letter_code
_entity_poly.pdbx_strand_id
1 'polypeptide(L)'
;LWMGPSGLIAILAGWFTTEVGRQPWVVYGLMRTADASSNHSVTQMSITLIMFVLVYFSLFGVGIGYMMRLVRKGPIAHEGDGQPSGG
;
A
#
# COMPACT_ATOMS: atom_id res chain seq x y z
N LEU A 1 -9.20 -14.36 -14.46
CA LEU A 1 -9.82 -13.49 -13.43
C LEU A 1 -9.36 -13.78 -12.00
N TRP A 2 -9.13 -15.04 -11.60
CA TRP A 2 -8.76 -15.40 -10.21
C TRP A 2 -7.31 -15.10 -9.81
N MET A 3 -6.41 -14.92 -10.78
CA MET A 3 -5.00 -14.60 -10.52
C MET A 3 -4.72 -13.10 -10.32
N GLY A 4 -5.72 -12.23 -10.46
CA GLY A 4 -5.54 -10.78 -10.30
C GLY A 4 -4.76 -10.36 -9.04
N PRO A 5 -5.07 -10.89 -7.83
CA PRO A 5 -4.34 -10.53 -6.62
C PRO A 5 -3.01 -11.28 -6.42
N SER A 6 -2.73 -12.33 -7.21
CA SER A 6 -1.57 -13.22 -6.96
C SER A 6 -0.21 -12.51 -7.08
N GLY A 7 -0.09 -11.56 -8.01
CA GLY A 7 1.14 -10.77 -8.15
C GLY A 7 1.44 -9.89 -6.94
N LEU A 8 0.41 -9.26 -6.36
CA LEU A 8 0.56 -8.47 -5.13
C LEU A 8 1.00 -9.33 -3.95
N ILE A 9 0.38 -10.52 -3.81
CA ILE A 9 0.73 -11.47 -2.76
C ILE A 9 2.19 -11.94 -2.91
N ALA A 10 2.63 -12.26 -4.13
CA ALA A 10 4.00 -12.69 -4.40
C ALA A 10 5.03 -11.59 -4.03
N ILE A 11 4.73 -10.33 -4.34
CA ILE A 11 5.59 -9.19 -3.98
C ILE A 11 5.70 -9.06 -2.46
N LEU A 12 4.57 -9.09 -1.74
CA LEU A 12 4.55 -8.99 -0.28
C LEU A 12 5.28 -10.16 0.39
N ALA A 13 5.09 -11.37 -0.12
CA ALA A 13 5.77 -12.56 0.39
C ALA A 13 7.29 -12.49 0.16
N GLY A 14 7.73 -11.97 -0.98
CA GLY A 14 9.14 -11.73 -1.26
C GLY A 14 9.76 -10.76 -0.24
N TRP A 15 9.12 -9.61 -0.03
CA TRP A 15 9.54 -8.63 0.98
C TRP A 15 9.58 -9.21 2.39
N PHE A 16 8.55 -9.97 2.77
CA PHE A 16 8.49 -10.62 4.08
C PHE A 16 9.66 -11.59 4.27
N THR A 17 9.95 -12.41 3.26
CA THR A 17 11.06 -13.37 3.30
C THR A 17 12.40 -12.67 3.48
N THR A 18 12.65 -11.58 2.76
CA THR A 18 13.91 -10.83 2.88
C THR A 18 14.03 -10.08 4.21
N GLU A 19 12.93 -9.52 4.72
CA GLU A 19 12.92 -8.72 5.94
C GLU A 19 13.00 -9.56 7.21
N VAL A 20 12.24 -10.65 7.26
CA VAL A 20 12.27 -11.57 8.39
C VAL A 20 13.54 -12.43 8.34
N GLY A 21 14.00 -12.78 7.14
CA GLY A 21 15.22 -13.56 6.94
C GLY A 21 16.49 -12.90 7.51
N ARG A 22 16.51 -11.57 7.67
CA ARG A 22 17.63 -10.85 8.30
C ARG A 22 17.55 -10.71 9.81
N GLN A 23 16.41 -11.04 10.44
CA GLN A 23 16.31 -11.05 11.89
C GLN A 23 17.33 -12.05 12.49
N PRO A 24 18.06 -11.72 13.57
CA PRO A 24 17.85 -10.61 14.51
C PRO A 24 18.67 -9.33 14.20
N TRP A 25 19.12 -9.13 12.96
CA TRP A 25 20.02 -8.03 12.59
C TRP A 25 19.30 -6.94 11.79
N VAL A 26 19.56 -5.68 12.14
CA VAL A 26 19.25 -4.53 11.28
C VAL A 26 20.38 -4.38 10.26
N VAL A 27 21.61 -4.42 10.76
CA VAL A 27 22.86 -4.47 9.98
C VAL A 27 23.69 -5.63 10.50
N TYR A 28 23.98 -6.59 9.63
CA TYR A 28 24.68 -7.83 9.98
C TYR A 28 26.01 -7.56 10.69
N GLY A 29 26.20 -8.20 11.85
CA GLY A 29 27.42 -8.09 12.64
C GLY A 29 27.64 -6.73 13.31
N LEU A 30 26.75 -5.75 13.10
CA LEU A 30 26.91 -4.38 13.61
C LEU A 30 25.79 -3.96 14.57
N MET A 31 24.52 -4.20 14.22
CA MET A 31 23.37 -3.73 15.00
C MET A 31 22.24 -4.75 15.02
N ARG A 32 21.80 -5.13 16.23
CA ARG A 32 20.65 -6.01 16.43
C ARG A 32 19.34 -5.22 16.39
N THR A 33 18.26 -5.90 16.05
CA THR A 33 16.91 -5.32 15.96
C THR A 33 16.38 -4.85 17.31
N ALA A 34 16.76 -5.51 18.40
CA ALA A 34 16.43 -5.09 19.76
C ALA A 34 17.08 -3.76 20.16
N ASP A 35 18.30 -3.48 19.66
CA ASP A 35 19.05 -2.28 20.03
C ASP A 35 18.67 -1.06 19.18
N ALA A 36 17.92 -1.28 18.09
CA ALA A 36 17.52 -0.24 17.15
C ALA A 36 16.23 0.50 17.53
N SER A 37 15.52 0.08 18.57
CA SER A 37 14.26 0.72 18.99
C SER A 37 14.53 2.00 19.78
N SER A 38 13.91 3.11 19.36
CA SER A 38 13.94 4.37 20.10
C SER A 38 13.11 4.31 21.40
N ASN A 39 13.57 5.00 22.44
CA ASN A 39 12.90 5.05 23.74
C ASN A 39 11.68 5.99 23.74
N HIS A 40 10.61 5.60 23.04
CA HIS A 40 9.33 6.30 23.07
C HIS A 40 8.33 5.55 23.97
N SER A 41 7.39 6.30 24.56
CA SER A 41 6.30 5.68 25.32
C SER A 41 5.50 4.73 24.44
N VAL A 42 5.27 3.50 24.94
CA VAL A 42 4.47 2.46 24.28
C VAL A 42 3.10 3.01 23.86
N THR A 43 2.52 3.89 24.67
CA THR A 43 1.24 4.55 24.39
C THR A 43 1.30 5.40 23.13
N GLN A 44 2.35 6.22 22.97
CA GLN A 44 2.50 7.07 21.78
C GLN A 44 2.71 6.24 20.52
N MET A 45 3.53 5.20 20.58
CA MET A 45 3.75 4.29 19.45
C MET A 45 2.47 3.56 19.04
N SER A 46 1.69 3.10 20.02
CA SER A 46 0.43 2.38 19.77
C SER A 46 -0.62 3.29 19.14
N ILE A 47 -0.79 4.52 19.65
CA ILE A 47 -1.74 5.50 19.10
C ILE A 47 -1.38 5.85 17.66
N THR A 48 -0.10 6.14 17.39
CA THR A 48 0.35 6.50 16.04
C THR A 48 0.23 5.34 15.06
N LEU A 49 0.52 4.10 15.50
CA LEU A 49 0.30 2.90 14.69
C LEU A 49 -1.18 2.73 14.31
N ILE A 50 -2.09 2.86 15.28
CA ILE A 50 -3.55 2.77 15.04
C ILE A 50 -3.98 3.86 14.06
N MET A 51 -3.52 5.09 14.24
CA MET A 51 -3.80 6.20 13.32
C MET A 51 -3.34 5.87 11.88
N PHE A 52 -2.12 5.36 11.71
CA PHE A 52 -1.63 4.97 10.40
C PHE A 52 -2.46 3.85 9.77
N VAL A 53 -2.84 2.83 10.55
CA VAL A 53 -3.72 1.75 10.10
C VAL A 53 -5.05 2.33 9.60
N LEU A 54 -5.71 3.16 10.39
CA LEU A 54 -7.01 3.76 10.02
C LEU A 54 -6.92 4.61 8.74
N VAL A 55 -5.87 5.43 8.63
CA VAL A 55 -5.65 6.28 7.46
C VAL A 55 -5.40 5.43 6.21
N TYR A 56 -4.54 4.42 6.28
CA TYR A 56 -4.26 3.54 5.14
C TYR A 56 -5.48 2.73 4.72
N PHE A 57 -6.21 2.12 5.67
CA PHE A 57 -7.45 1.41 5.36
C PHE A 57 -8.49 2.31 4.68
N SER A 58 -8.64 3.55 5.17
CA SER A 58 -9.55 4.52 4.57
C SER A 58 -9.11 4.91 3.15
N LEU A 59 -7.83 5.23 2.97
CA LEU A 59 -7.27 5.63 1.67
C LEU A 59 -7.38 4.50 0.63
N PHE A 60 -6.91 3.30 0.96
CA PHE A 60 -6.97 2.15 0.06
C PHE A 60 -8.42 1.70 -0.17
N GLY A 61 -9.28 1.75 0.84
CA GLY A 61 -10.70 1.42 0.69
C GLY A 61 -11.42 2.35 -0.28
N VAL A 62 -11.26 3.67 -0.11
CA VAL A 62 -11.83 4.67 -1.04
C VAL A 62 -11.20 4.55 -2.43
N GLY A 63 -9.88 4.39 -2.51
CA GLY A 63 -9.16 4.26 -3.78
C GLY A 63 -9.58 3.05 -4.58
N ILE A 64 -9.61 1.86 -3.97
CA ILE A 64 -10.07 0.63 -4.62
C ILE A 64 -11.55 0.76 -5.00
N GLY A 65 -12.40 1.29 -4.10
CA GLY A 65 -13.81 1.53 -4.40
C GLY A 65 -14.02 2.46 -5.59
N TYR A 66 -13.26 3.54 -5.67
CA TYR A 66 -13.30 4.49 -6.77
C TYR A 66 -12.81 3.86 -8.08
N MET A 67 -11.68 3.15 -8.07
CA MET A 67 -11.17 2.44 -9.25
C MET A 67 -12.18 1.41 -9.76
N MET A 68 -12.77 0.61 -8.86
CA MET A 68 -13.80 -0.36 -9.24
C MET A 68 -15.04 0.31 -9.81
N ARG A 69 -15.43 1.49 -9.29
CA ARG A 69 -16.52 2.29 -9.86
C ARG A 69 -16.19 2.81 -11.26
N LEU A 70 -14.96 3.24 -11.49
CA LEU A 70 -14.49 3.74 -12.79
C LEU A 70 -14.42 2.60 -13.83
N VAL A 71 -13.84 1.46 -13.46
CA VAL A 71 -13.79 0.26 -14.31
C VAL A 71 -15.21 -0.20 -14.69
N ARG A 72 -16.17 -0.12 -13.76
CA ARG A 72 -17.58 -0.47 -14.02
C ARG A 72 -18.31 0.50 -14.95
N LYS A 73 -17.94 1.80 -14.96
CA LYS A 73 -18.54 2.77 -15.89
C LYS A 73 -18.21 2.48 -17.35
N GLY A 74 -17.08 1.80 -17.62
CA GLY A 74 -16.62 1.48 -18.96
C GLY A 74 -16.10 2.71 -19.72
N PRO A 75 -15.40 2.51 -20.86
CA PRO A 75 -14.92 3.60 -21.70
C PRO A 75 -16.09 4.38 -22.31
N ILE A 76 -16.00 5.70 -22.33
CA ILE A 76 -16.95 6.57 -23.03
C ILE A 76 -16.55 6.57 -24.51
N ALA A 77 -17.41 6.05 -25.39
CA ALA A 77 -17.06 5.77 -26.78
C ALA A 77 -16.79 7.02 -27.66
N HIS A 78 -17.01 8.24 -27.16
CA HIS A 78 -16.94 9.49 -27.94
C HIS A 78 -16.18 10.65 -27.26
N GLU A 79 -15.32 10.37 -26.26
CA GLU A 79 -14.48 11.41 -25.61
C GLU A 79 -13.26 11.78 -26.50
N GLY A 80 -13.54 12.21 -27.73
CA GLY A 80 -12.56 12.49 -28.78
C GLY A 80 -13.17 13.15 -30.01
N ASP A 81 -14.49 13.09 -30.18
CA ASP A 81 -15.23 13.80 -31.24
C ASP A 81 -15.55 15.23 -30.79
N GLY A 82 -14.51 15.95 -30.36
CA GLY A 82 -14.58 17.40 -30.23
C GLY A 82 -14.68 18.00 -31.63
N GLN A 83 -15.92 18.19 -32.12
CA GLN A 83 -16.17 19.01 -33.29
C GLN A 83 -15.54 20.40 -33.03
N PRO A 84 -14.57 20.87 -33.84
CA PRO A 84 -14.09 22.22 -33.71
C PRO A 84 -15.24 23.13 -34.12
N SER A 85 -15.94 23.67 -33.12
CA SER A 85 -16.88 24.78 -33.29
C SER A 85 -16.08 26.04 -33.60
N GLY A 86 -15.53 26.11 -34.82
CA GLY A 86 -15.05 27.34 -35.43
C GLY A 86 -16.19 27.93 -36.25
N GLY A 87 -16.63 29.14 -35.88
CA GLY A 87 -17.62 29.92 -36.61
C GLY A 87 -17.10 30.54 -37.90
#